data_AF-B6RCW1-F1
#
_entry.id   AF-B6RCW1-F1
#
_cell.length_a   1.000
_cell.length_b   1.000
_cell.length_c   1.000
_cell.angle_alpha   90.00
_cell.angle_beta   90.00
_cell.angle_gamma   90.00
#
_symmetry.space_group_name_H-M   'P 1'
#
loop_
_entity.id
_entity.type
_entity.pdbx_description
1 polymer ?
#
loop_
_entity_poly.entity_id
_entity_poly.type
_entity_poly.pdbx_seq_one_letter_code
_entity_poly.pdbx_strand_id
1 'polypeptide(L)'
;MRQYRLLSLFVIIYWVGHIHGSSVNIREASTATEELRKHFNKINQDDDDSTGLIFLKLFDSWKEEGEKKILLSQIVPVYLKMLDAIPKIPELQASIKNLKMMLHTSFEDLLKQSDQKLRGLHELKKIQVGDVKTQHAAIKELFMILRELSVMEQPKNHVVKKRKLDFQQRNRKRRNRLF
;
A
#
# COMPACT_ATOMS: atom_id res chain seq x y z
N MET A 1 12.57 18.61 -19.83
CA MET A 1 11.49 18.21 -18.90
C MET A 1 12.14 17.65 -17.64
N ARG A 2 12.25 18.43 -16.55
CA ARG A 2 13.29 18.23 -15.52
C ARG A 2 12.81 18.18 -14.05
N GLN A 3 11.51 18.06 -13.77
CA GLN A 3 10.99 18.31 -12.41
C GLN A 3 10.23 17.15 -11.74
N TYR A 4 10.11 15.98 -12.36
CA TYR A 4 9.19 14.94 -11.86
C TYR A 4 9.80 14.02 -10.79
N ARG A 5 11.13 13.99 -10.63
CA ARG A 5 11.82 13.08 -9.68
C ARG A 5 11.56 13.40 -8.20
N LEU A 6 11.33 14.68 -7.87
CA LEU A 6 11.01 15.15 -6.52
C LEU A 6 9.54 14.87 -6.16
N LEU A 7 8.65 14.83 -7.15
CA LEU A 7 7.22 14.76 -6.92
C LEU A 7 6.81 13.47 -6.20
N SER A 8 7.48 12.32 -6.35
CA SER A 8 6.98 11.10 -5.69
C SER A 8 7.09 11.14 -4.16
N LEU A 9 8.21 11.62 -3.61
CA LEU A 9 8.38 11.76 -2.16
C LEU A 9 7.61 12.96 -1.61
N PHE A 10 7.55 14.07 -2.35
CA PHE A 10 6.70 15.21 -1.97
C PHE A 10 5.22 14.85 -2.00
N VAL A 11 4.75 14.08 -2.98
CA VAL A 11 3.37 13.57 -3.06
C VAL A 11 3.10 12.65 -1.88
N ILE A 12 4.01 11.74 -1.53
CA ILE A 12 3.85 10.88 -0.35
C ILE A 12 3.73 11.71 0.93
N ILE A 13 4.66 12.64 1.16
CA ILE A 13 4.70 13.45 2.40
C ILE A 13 3.53 14.46 2.45
N TYR A 14 3.19 15.07 1.31
CA TYR A 14 2.05 15.97 1.18
C TYR A 14 0.73 15.24 1.37
N TRP A 15 0.52 14.06 0.77
CA TRP A 15 -0.70 13.27 0.97
C TRP A 15 -0.80 12.73 2.40
N VAL A 16 0.31 12.27 2.98
CA VAL A 16 0.36 11.82 4.37
C VAL A 16 0.02 12.96 5.34
N GLY A 17 0.58 14.16 5.13
CA GLY A 17 0.29 15.35 5.95
C GLY A 17 -1.11 15.92 5.72
N HIS A 18 -1.61 15.93 4.48
CA HIS A 18 -2.93 16.45 4.12
C HIS A 18 -4.07 15.53 4.59
N ILE A 19 -3.86 14.20 4.62
CA ILE A 19 -4.91 13.28 5.07
C ILE A 19 -5.01 13.23 6.61
N HIS A 20 -3.93 13.43 7.38
CA HIS A 20 -3.95 13.03 8.81
C HIS A 20 -3.39 14.02 9.84
N GLY A 21 -3.35 15.33 9.56
CA GLY A 21 -3.25 16.37 10.60
C GLY A 21 -1.97 16.41 11.44
N SER A 22 -1.03 15.48 11.25
CA SER A 22 0.32 15.57 11.79
C SER A 22 1.12 16.53 10.93
N SER A 23 1.62 17.62 11.54
CA SER A 23 2.42 18.64 10.88
C SER A 23 3.81 18.08 10.54
N VAL A 24 3.89 17.21 9.52
CA VAL A 24 5.17 16.87 8.92
C VAL A 24 5.80 18.19 8.48
N ASN A 25 7.00 18.49 8.98
CA ASN A 25 7.69 19.72 8.61
C ASN A 25 8.19 19.58 7.16
N ILE A 26 7.32 19.91 6.21
CA ILE A 26 7.56 19.74 4.76
C ILE A 26 8.86 20.44 4.33
N ARG A 27 9.22 21.56 4.99
CA ARG A 27 10.46 22.27 4.71
C ARG A 27 11.68 21.44 5.10
N GLU A 28 11.64 20.80 6.25
CA GLU A 28 12.72 19.94 6.74
C GLU A 28 12.85 18.66 5.91
N ALA A 29 11.72 18.05 5.56
CA ALA A 29 11.67 16.90 4.65
C ALA A 29 12.25 17.23 3.27
N SER A 30 11.90 18.41 2.74
CA SER A 30 12.44 18.93 1.48
C SER A 30 13.96 19.02 1.52
N THR A 31 14.50 19.70 2.53
CA THR A 31 15.95 19.89 2.69
C THR A 31 16.67 18.56 2.83
N ALA A 32 16.20 17.67 3.70
CA ALA A 32 16.82 16.37 3.92
C ALA A 32 16.80 15.50 2.65
N THR A 33 15.70 15.50 1.91
CA THR A 33 15.58 14.76 0.64
C THR A 33 16.55 15.31 -0.42
N GLU A 34 16.68 16.63 -0.48
CA GLU A 34 17.57 17.30 -1.43
C GLU A 34 19.05 17.00 -1.16
N GLU A 35 19.45 16.92 0.11
CA GLU A 35 20.81 16.50 0.49
C GLU A 35 21.13 15.07 0.05
N LEU A 36 20.21 14.12 0.32
CA LEU A 36 20.35 12.74 -0.16
C LEU A 36 20.45 12.70 -1.68
N ARG A 37 19.57 13.43 -2.38
CA ARG A 37 19.56 13.49 -3.85
C ARG A 37 20.88 14.01 -4.41
N LYS A 38 21.39 15.13 -3.87
CA LYS A 38 22.67 15.70 -4.30
C LYS A 38 23.82 14.72 -4.12
N HIS A 39 23.84 14.00 -3.01
CA HIS A 39 24.85 12.99 -2.74
C HIS A 39 24.80 11.83 -3.74
N PHE A 40 23.63 11.24 -3.98
CA PHE A 40 23.49 10.14 -4.94
C PHE A 40 23.76 10.58 -6.38
N ASN A 41 23.35 11.80 -6.77
CA ASN A 41 23.66 12.35 -8.09
C ASN A 41 25.16 12.60 -8.30
N LYS A 42 25.91 12.90 -7.23
CA LYS A 42 27.37 13.05 -7.30
C LYS A 42 28.07 11.70 -7.51
N ILE A 43 27.51 10.62 -6.96
CA ILE A 43 28.03 9.25 -7.14
C ILE A 43 27.70 8.72 -8.53
N ASN A 44 26.50 9.01 -9.03
CA ASN A 44 25.99 8.51 -10.30
C ASN A 44 26.21 9.54 -11.44
N GLN A 45 27.46 9.89 -11.73
CA GLN A 45 27.79 10.84 -12.80
C GLN A 45 27.45 10.36 -14.22
N ASP A 46 27.25 9.04 -14.42
CA ASP A 46 27.00 8.41 -15.73
C ASP A 46 25.55 7.97 -15.96
N ASP A 47 24.63 8.21 -15.01
CA ASP A 47 23.26 7.74 -15.15
C ASP A 47 22.47 8.71 -16.05
N ASP A 48 22.29 8.28 -17.30
CA ASP A 48 21.27 8.80 -18.22
C ASP A 48 19.97 9.04 -17.43
N ASP A 49 19.24 10.10 -17.78
CA ASP A 49 18.07 10.63 -17.05
C ASP A 49 16.86 9.65 -17.07
N SER A 50 17.10 8.37 -17.39
CA SER A 50 16.20 7.26 -17.66
C SER A 50 15.77 6.47 -16.44
N THR A 51 16.46 6.57 -15.29
CA THR A 51 15.99 5.96 -14.03
C THR A 51 14.69 6.66 -13.59
N GLY A 52 13.57 6.07 -13.99
CA GLY A 52 12.22 6.59 -13.81
C GLY A 52 11.73 6.52 -12.37
N LEU A 53 10.58 7.16 -12.13
CA LEU A 53 9.92 7.13 -10.83
C LEU A 53 9.41 5.73 -10.49
N ILE A 54 9.86 5.19 -9.36
CA ILE A 54 9.54 3.82 -8.93
C ILE A 54 8.07 3.71 -8.47
N PHE A 55 7.59 4.67 -7.68
CA PHE A 55 6.25 4.60 -7.08
C PHE A 55 5.24 5.57 -7.69
N LEU A 56 5.63 6.57 -8.48
CA LEU A 56 4.68 7.59 -8.95
C LEU A 56 3.59 6.97 -9.84
N LYS A 57 3.97 6.10 -10.78
CA LYS A 57 3.00 5.39 -11.64
C LYS A 57 2.02 4.55 -10.82
N LEU A 58 2.47 4.02 -9.68
CA LEU A 58 1.64 3.25 -8.77
C LEU A 58 0.72 4.17 -7.94
N PHE A 59 1.13 5.40 -7.62
CA PHE A 59 0.23 6.39 -7.00
C PHE A 59 -0.88 6.85 -7.94
N ASP A 60 -0.57 7.07 -9.22
CA ASP A 60 -1.54 7.58 -10.19
C ASP A 60 -2.70 6.60 -10.46
N SER A 61 -2.49 5.30 -10.26
CA SER A 61 -3.51 4.28 -10.48
C SER A 61 -4.46 4.06 -9.29
N TRP A 62 -4.14 4.56 -8.09
CA TRP A 62 -4.95 4.38 -6.86
C TRP A 62 -5.60 5.71 -6.51
N LYS A 63 -6.90 5.85 -6.76
CA LYS A 63 -7.59 7.15 -6.70
C LYS A 63 -8.27 7.40 -5.36
N GLU A 64 -8.81 6.35 -4.74
CA GLU A 64 -9.55 6.48 -3.50
C GLU A 64 -8.62 6.69 -2.29
N GLU A 65 -9.11 7.39 -1.27
CA GLU A 65 -8.30 7.68 -0.08
C GLU A 65 -7.93 6.41 0.69
N GLY A 66 -8.87 5.47 0.86
CA GLY A 66 -8.60 4.18 1.52
C GLY A 66 -7.59 3.33 0.76
N GLU A 67 -7.70 3.30 -0.56
CA GLU A 67 -6.74 2.69 -1.49
C GLU A 67 -5.34 3.29 -1.32
N LYS A 68 -5.23 4.61 -1.30
CA LYS A 68 -3.95 5.31 -1.06
C LYS A 68 -3.37 5.01 0.31
N LYS A 69 -4.18 4.88 1.35
CA LYS A 69 -3.73 4.46 2.70
C LYS A 69 -3.15 3.05 2.68
N ILE A 70 -3.80 2.12 1.96
CA ILE A 70 -3.26 0.76 1.76
C ILE A 70 -1.92 0.84 1.05
N LEU A 71 -1.83 1.59 -0.05
CA LEU A 71 -0.57 1.74 -0.79
C LEU A 71 0.55 2.35 0.06
N LEU A 72 0.27 3.43 0.79
CA LEU A 72 1.21 4.08 1.72
C LEU A 72 1.68 3.12 2.82
N SER A 73 0.79 2.26 3.33
CA SER A 73 1.15 1.24 4.32
C SER A 73 2.18 0.21 3.81
N GLN A 74 2.31 0.08 2.48
CA GLN A 74 3.28 -0.78 1.83
C GLN A 74 4.57 -0.04 1.49
N ILE A 75 4.47 1.20 1.03
CA ILE A 75 5.61 1.98 0.54
C ILE A 75 6.49 2.53 1.67
N VAL A 76 5.90 3.03 2.76
CA VAL A 76 6.69 3.66 3.84
C VAL A 76 7.72 2.68 4.45
N PRO A 77 7.38 1.41 4.77
CA PRO A 77 8.36 0.43 5.22
C PRO A 77 9.49 0.16 4.22
N VAL A 78 9.23 0.28 2.92
CA VAL A 78 10.26 0.11 1.88
C VAL A 78 11.26 1.26 1.95
N TYR A 79 10.80 2.50 2.06
CA TYR A 79 11.68 3.66 2.24
C TYR A 79 12.49 3.60 3.54
N LEU A 80 11.88 3.16 4.64
CA LEU A 80 12.60 2.96 5.90
C LEU A 80 13.75 1.96 5.75
N LYS A 81 13.50 0.81 5.09
CA LYS A 81 14.54 -0.18 4.78
C LYS A 81 15.61 0.37 3.84
N MET A 82 15.24 1.16 2.83
CA MET A 82 16.20 1.81 1.95
C MET A 82 17.10 2.75 2.72
N LEU A 83 16.55 3.60 3.60
CA LEU A 83 17.30 4.52 4.44
C LEU A 83 18.24 3.78 5.42
N ASP A 84 17.82 2.62 5.93
CA ASP A 84 18.67 1.76 6.77
C ASP A 84 19.82 1.10 6.01
N ALA A 85 19.63 0.85 4.71
CA ALA A 85 20.65 0.26 3.85
C ALA A 85 21.69 1.28 3.35
N ILE A 86 21.43 2.59 3.48
CA ILE A 86 22.40 3.61 3.10
C ILE A 86 23.61 3.51 4.05
N PRO A 87 24.85 3.40 3.52
CA PRO A 87 26.05 3.40 4.34
C PRO A 87 26.11 4.60 5.28
N LYS A 88 26.74 4.44 6.45
CA LYS A 88 26.87 5.52 7.42
C LYS A 88 27.81 6.62 6.88
N ILE A 89 27.21 7.63 6.26
CA ILE A 89 27.89 8.81 5.72
C ILE A 89 27.65 9.98 6.70
N PRO A 90 28.69 10.51 7.36
CA PRO A 90 28.56 11.54 8.39
C PRO A 90 27.71 12.75 7.96
N GLU A 91 27.90 13.21 6.73
CA GLU A 91 27.23 14.38 6.16
C GLU A 91 25.73 14.16 5.95
N LEU A 92 25.28 12.91 5.79
CA LEU A 92 23.87 12.56 5.58
C LEU A 92 23.17 12.05 6.83
N GLN A 93 23.91 11.77 7.92
CA GLN A 93 23.32 11.14 9.11
C GLN A 93 22.15 11.93 9.69
N ALA A 94 22.28 13.26 9.76
CA ALA A 94 21.22 14.13 10.27
C ALA A 94 19.95 14.03 9.40
N SER A 95 20.11 14.11 8.09
CA SER A 95 19.02 14.03 7.12
C SER A 95 18.36 12.66 7.06
N ILE A 96 19.13 11.58 7.09
CA ILE A 96 18.60 10.21 7.18
C ILE A 96 17.83 10.01 8.47
N LYS A 97 18.39 10.42 9.62
CA LYS A 97 17.73 10.32 10.93
C LYS A 97 16.40 11.06 10.93
N ASN A 98 16.38 12.27 10.36
CA ASN A 98 15.19 13.10 10.32
C ASN A 98 14.11 12.50 9.41
N LEU A 99 14.47 12.07 8.20
CA LEU A 99 13.54 11.40 7.28
C LEU A 99 12.96 10.13 7.90
N LYS A 100 13.78 9.31 8.57
CA LYS A 100 13.31 8.13 9.29
C LYS A 100 12.31 8.51 10.38
N MET A 101 12.61 9.51 11.20
CA MET A 101 11.72 9.98 12.25
C MET A 101 10.37 10.43 11.68
N MET A 102 10.38 11.27 10.63
CA MET A 102 9.15 11.73 9.97
C MET A 102 8.35 10.57 9.39
N LEU A 103 9.00 9.64 8.68
CA LEU A 103 8.34 8.45 8.12
C LEU A 103 7.76 7.55 9.20
N HIS A 104 8.47 7.31 10.31
CA HIS A 104 7.97 6.52 11.43
C HIS A 104 6.75 7.15 12.08
N THR A 105 6.83 8.43 12.44
CA THR A 105 5.70 9.15 13.05
C THR A 105 4.47 9.11 12.14
N SER A 106 4.66 9.46 10.87
CA SER A 106 3.60 9.41 9.88
C SER A 106 3.00 8.02 9.67
N PHE A 107 3.83 6.98 9.71
CA PHE A 107 3.37 5.60 9.55
C PHE A 107 2.57 5.12 10.76
N GLU A 108 3.03 5.43 11.97
CA GLU A 108 2.30 5.12 13.20
C GLU A 108 0.94 5.84 13.24
N ASP A 109 0.90 7.11 12.83
CA ASP A 109 -0.35 7.87 12.78
C ASP A 109 -1.31 7.29 11.73
N LEU A 110 -0.80 6.92 10.56
CA LEU A 110 -1.56 6.21 9.52
C LEU A 110 -2.18 4.94 10.09
N LEU A 111 -1.44 4.13 10.83
CA LEU A 111 -1.94 2.88 11.42
C LEU A 111 -2.94 3.13 12.56
N LYS A 112 -2.72 4.14 13.40
CA LYS A 112 -3.61 4.49 14.52
C LYS A 112 -4.99 4.93 14.05
N GLN A 113 -5.02 5.79 13.03
CA GLN A 113 -6.26 6.39 12.50
C GLN A 113 -6.95 5.48 11.47
N SER A 114 -6.28 4.43 11.01
CA SER A 114 -6.84 3.50 10.04
C SER A 114 -7.80 2.48 10.61
N ASP A 115 -8.79 2.05 9.81
CA ASP A 115 -9.70 0.97 10.16
C ASP A 115 -8.95 -0.34 10.47
N GLN A 116 -9.63 -1.25 11.19
CA GLN A 116 -9.10 -2.58 11.57
C GLN A 116 -8.44 -3.33 10.40
N LYS A 117 -8.87 -3.09 9.16
CA LYS A 117 -8.31 -3.68 7.93
C LYS A 117 -6.84 -3.33 7.70
N LEU A 118 -6.46 -2.06 7.87
CA LEU A 118 -5.09 -1.59 7.62
C LEU A 118 -4.12 -2.06 8.72
N ARG A 119 -4.58 -2.06 9.98
CA ARG A 119 -3.87 -2.72 11.08
C ARG A 119 -3.68 -4.21 10.82
N GLY A 120 -4.73 -4.90 10.36
CA GLY A 120 -4.64 -6.31 9.97
C GLY A 120 -3.57 -6.56 8.90
N LEU A 121 -3.51 -5.74 7.85
CA LEU A 121 -2.47 -5.82 6.81
C LEU A 121 -1.06 -5.63 7.35
N HIS A 122 -0.88 -4.74 8.34
CA HIS A 122 0.40 -4.56 8.99
C HIS A 122 0.80 -5.78 9.84
N GLU A 123 -0.12 -6.32 10.64
CA GLU A 123 0.14 -7.50 11.45
C GLU A 123 0.43 -8.75 10.59
N LEU A 124 -0.19 -8.88 9.41
CA LEU A 124 0.15 -9.93 8.45
C LEU A 124 1.64 -9.94 8.09
N LYS A 125 2.30 -8.77 7.97
CA LYS A 125 3.73 -8.68 7.65
C LYS A 125 4.64 -9.17 8.77
N LYS A 126 4.14 -9.19 10.01
CA LYS A 126 4.90 -9.63 11.20
C LYS A 126 4.81 -11.14 11.42
N ILE A 127 3.94 -11.83 10.69
CA ILE A 127 3.76 -13.27 10.80
C ILE A 127 5.10 -13.97 10.54
N GLN A 128 5.54 -14.77 11.51
CA GLN A 128 6.75 -15.55 11.39
C GLN A 128 6.45 -16.83 10.61
N VAL A 129 6.60 -16.78 9.28
CA VAL A 129 6.28 -17.90 8.38
C VAL A 129 7.08 -19.17 8.70
N GLY A 130 8.25 -19.05 9.35
CA GLY A 130 9.07 -20.18 9.80
C GLY A 130 8.57 -20.89 11.07
N ASP A 131 7.63 -20.30 11.81
CA ASP A 131 7.10 -20.91 13.04
C ASP A 131 6.10 -22.04 12.71
N VAL A 132 6.34 -23.23 13.27
CA VAL A 132 5.55 -24.44 13.00
C VAL A 132 4.09 -24.27 13.43
N LYS A 133 3.82 -23.54 14.53
CA LYS A 133 2.44 -23.30 14.98
C LYS A 133 1.69 -22.42 13.99
N THR A 134 2.35 -21.36 13.53
CA THR A 134 1.84 -20.47 12.49
C THR A 134 1.56 -21.21 11.20
N GLN A 135 2.48 -22.06 10.74
CA GLN A 135 2.30 -22.89 9.54
C GLN A 135 1.11 -23.84 9.68
N HIS A 136 0.99 -24.53 10.82
CA HIS A 136 -0.13 -25.43 11.08
C HIS A 136 -1.47 -24.69 11.03
N ALA A 137 -1.56 -23.51 11.65
CA ALA A 137 -2.77 -22.68 11.60
C ALA A 137 -3.09 -22.23 10.17
N ALA A 138 -2.09 -21.73 9.42
CA ALA A 138 -2.26 -21.28 8.05
C ALA A 138 -2.74 -22.41 7.11
N ILE A 139 -2.22 -23.64 7.27
CA ILE A 139 -2.62 -24.80 6.45
C ILE A 139 -4.10 -25.17 6.70
N LYS A 140 -4.61 -25.03 7.92
CA LYS A 140 -6.03 -25.29 8.23
C LYS A 140 -6.96 -24.34 7.47
N GLU A 141 -6.52 -23.10 7.24
CA GLU A 141 -7.31 -22.06 6.58
C GLU A 141 -7.07 -22.01 5.06
N LEU A 142 -6.00 -22.62 4.56
CA LEU A 142 -5.59 -22.57 3.16
C LEU A 142 -6.70 -22.94 2.18
N PHE A 143 -7.47 -23.99 2.48
CA PHE A 143 -8.59 -24.40 1.61
C PHE A 143 -9.67 -23.31 1.50
N MET A 144 -9.97 -22.60 2.59
CA MET A 144 -10.93 -21.50 2.56
C MET A 144 -10.40 -20.32 1.73
N ILE A 145 -9.11 -20.00 1.86
CA ILE A 145 -8.47 -18.94 1.05
C ILE A 145 -8.53 -19.29 -0.44
N LEU A 146 -8.17 -20.52 -0.82
CA LEU A 146 -8.23 -20.98 -2.21
C LEU A 146 -9.65 -20.92 -2.78
N ARG A 147 -10.66 -21.26 -1.97
CA ARG A 147 -12.07 -21.13 -2.36
C ARG A 147 -12.47 -19.67 -2.59
N GLU A 148 -12.06 -18.77 -1.71
CA GLU A 148 -12.37 -17.35 -1.81
C GLU A 148 -11.75 -16.74 -3.07
N LEU A 149 -10.48 -17.06 -3.35
CA LEU A 149 -9.80 -16.66 -4.59
C LEU A 149 -10.56 -17.14 -5.83
N SER A 150 -11.02 -18.38 -5.84
CA SER A 150 -11.81 -18.93 -6.96
C SER A 150 -13.13 -18.19 -7.18
N VAL A 151 -13.79 -17.71 -6.11
CA VAL A 151 -15.02 -16.91 -6.23
C VAL A 151 -14.73 -15.53 -6.80
N MET A 152 -13.59 -14.91 -6.45
CA MET A 152 -13.18 -13.61 -6.98
C MET A 152 -12.86 -13.66 -8.48
N GLU A 153 -12.32 -14.79 -8.97
CA GLU A 153 -12.01 -15.00 -10.38
C GLU A 153 -13.26 -15.26 -11.25
N GLN A 154 -14.38 -15.66 -10.66
CA GLN A 154 -15.60 -15.87 -11.45
C GLN A 154 -16.26 -14.51 -11.77
N PRO A 155 -16.51 -14.19 -13.06
CA PRO A 155 -17.32 -13.04 -13.40
C PRO A 155 -18.68 -13.21 -12.70
N LYS A 156 -19.14 -12.18 -11.98
CA LYS A 156 -20.33 -12.19 -11.12
C LYS A 156 -21.58 -12.74 -11.84
N ASN A 157 -21.70 -14.06 -11.92
CA ASN A 157 -22.84 -14.80 -12.47
C ASN A 157 -24.00 -14.88 -11.47
N HIS A 158 -24.04 -13.96 -10.49
CA HIS A 158 -25.14 -13.83 -9.54
C HIS A 158 -26.48 -13.51 -10.22
N VAL A 159 -26.46 -13.00 -11.47
CA VAL A 159 -27.68 -12.75 -12.26
C VAL A 159 -28.29 -14.06 -12.79
N VAL A 160 -27.49 -15.08 -13.13
CA VAL A 160 -27.98 -16.30 -13.78
C VAL A 160 -28.67 -17.24 -12.78
N LYS A 161 -28.15 -17.37 -11.55
CA LYS A 161 -28.78 -18.20 -10.51
C LYS A 161 -30.11 -17.63 -10.02
N LYS A 162 -30.23 -16.30 -9.87
CA LYS A 162 -31.49 -15.65 -9.44
C LYS A 162 -32.58 -15.79 -10.51
N ARG A 163 -32.24 -15.62 -11.80
CA ARG A 163 -33.18 -15.82 -12.92
C ARG A 163 -33.71 -17.25 -13.03
N LYS A 164 -32.90 -18.28 -12.78
CA LYS A 164 -33.37 -19.68 -12.77
C LYS A 164 -34.35 -19.96 -11.63
N LEU A 165 -34.09 -19.42 -10.43
CA LEU A 165 -35.00 -19.59 -9.28
C LEU A 165 -36.34 -18.87 -9.51
N ASP A 166 -36.30 -17.64 -10.01
CA ASP A 166 -37.50 -16.84 -10.30
C ASP A 166 -38.33 -17.46 -11.44
N PHE A 167 -37.70 -18.04 -12.46
CA PHE A 167 -38.39 -18.76 -13.54
C PHE A 167 -39.07 -20.03 -13.02
N GLN A 168 -38.40 -20.81 -12.16
CA GLN A 168 -39.00 -22.00 -11.56
C GLN A 168 -40.17 -21.67 -10.62
N GLN A 169 -40.07 -20.58 -9.85
CA GLN A 169 -41.16 -20.11 -8.97
C GLN A 169 -42.36 -19.58 -9.77
N ARG A 170 -42.13 -18.87 -10.89
CA ARG A 170 -43.21 -18.41 -11.79
C ARG A 170 -43.95 -19.57 -12.45
N ASN A 171 -43.24 -20.62 -12.87
CA ASN A 171 -43.87 -21.79 -13.47
C ASN A 171 -44.70 -22.61 -12.47
N ARG A 172 -44.26 -22.74 -11.22
CA ARG A 172 -45.07 -23.37 -10.15
C ARG A 172 -46.37 -22.60 -9.87
N LYS A 173 -46.31 -21.25 -9.82
CA LYS A 173 -47.50 -20.41 -9.61
C LYS A 173 -48.49 -20.38 -10.78
N ARG A 174 -48.06 -20.72 -12.01
CA ARG A 174 -48.95 -20.86 -13.17
C ARG A 174 -49.65 -22.21 -13.20
N ARG A 175 -48.96 -23.27 -12.78
CA ARG A 175 -49.50 -24.63 -12.75
C ARG A 175 -50.61 -24.81 -11.70
N ASN A 176 -50.55 -24.09 -10.59
CA ASN A 176 -51.58 -24.12 -9.53
C ASN A 176 -52.79 -23.20 -9.80
N ARG A 177 -52.86 -22.51 -10.94
CA ARG A 177 -54.00 -21.66 -11.34
C ARG A 177 -54.86 -22.27 -12.45
N LEU A 178 -54.54 -23.49 -12.86
CA LEU A 178 -55.19 -24.24 -13.94
C LEU A 178 -55.94 -25.47 -13.42
N PHE A 179 -56.13 -25.57 -12.10
CA PHE A 179 -56.96 -26.56 -11.40
C PHE A 179 -57.90 -25.83 -10.46
#